data_AF-A0A357ESL9-F1
#
_entry.id   AF-A0A357ESL9-F1
#
_cell.length_a   1.000
_cell.length_b   1.000
_cell.length_c   1.000
_cell.angle_alpha   90.00
_cell.angle_beta   90.00
_cell.angle_gamma   90.00
#
_symmetry.space_group_name_H-M   'P 1'
#
loop_
_entity.id
_entity.type
_entity.pdbx_description
1 polymer ?
#
loop_
_entity_poly.entity_id
_entity_poly.type
_entity_poly.pdbx_seq_one_letter_code
_entity_poly.pdbx_strand_id
1 'polypeptide(L)'
;MEKLTENKTIELLMPHLVQQGYEIESYCLGQTRGYDIVAVKNGKKLLIEVKGAKAHKDSPTKRRDYFNSGQIKTHLGKAIIKCLETKVAFPNAKIAIAHPEDEQIRKAIASIIPELNKIGIQHYWVNANGTVTLEK
;
A
#
# COMPACT_ATOMS: atom_id res chain seq x y z
N MET A 1 18.84 3.63 6.76
CA MET A 1 18.02 2.44 6.44
C MET A 1 17.64 2.51 4.97
N GLU A 2 17.68 1.41 4.23
CA GLU A 2 17.33 1.43 2.80
C GLU A 2 15.83 1.72 2.62
N LYS A 3 15.49 2.67 1.73
CA LYS A 3 14.09 3.00 1.42
C LYS A 3 13.47 1.89 0.56
N LEU A 4 12.26 1.48 0.91
CA LEU A 4 11.55 0.42 0.18
C LEU A 4 10.94 0.93 -1.13
N THR A 5 11.02 0.11 -2.17
CA THR A 5 10.21 0.27 -3.39
C THR A 5 8.80 -0.25 -3.17
N GLU A 6 7.89 0.04 -4.09
CA GLU A 6 6.53 -0.54 -4.08
C GLU A 6 6.61 -2.08 -4.12
N ASN A 7 7.35 -2.67 -5.07
CA ASN A 7 7.59 -4.11 -5.14
C ASN A 7 8.07 -4.70 -3.81
N LYS A 8 9.06 -4.07 -3.17
CA LYS A 8 9.60 -4.60 -1.92
C LYS A 8 8.58 -4.52 -0.78
N THR A 9 7.75 -3.48 -0.78
CA THR A 9 6.67 -3.31 0.18
C THR A 9 5.60 -4.39 -0.01
N ILE A 10 5.26 -4.73 -1.26
CA ILE A 10 4.35 -5.83 -1.61
C ILE A 10 4.90 -7.17 -1.09
N GLU A 11 6.15 -7.48 -1.42
CA GLU A 11 6.84 -8.71 -1.00
C GLU A 11 6.88 -8.88 0.52
N LEU A 12 7.06 -7.79 1.28
CA LEU A 12 7.11 -7.84 2.74
C LEU A 12 5.72 -7.91 3.38
N LEU A 13 4.69 -7.36 2.73
CA LEU A 13 3.32 -7.38 3.25
C LEU A 13 2.64 -8.74 3.07
N MET A 14 2.86 -9.42 1.94
CA MET A 14 2.19 -10.70 1.65
C MET A 14 2.40 -11.78 2.74
N PRO A 15 3.63 -12.04 3.26
CA PRO A 15 3.82 -13.01 4.33
C PRO A 15 3.05 -12.66 5.60
N HIS A 16 2.96 -11.38 5.96
CA HIS A 16 2.16 -10.93 7.09
C HIS A 16 0.66 -11.25 6.88
N LEU A 17 0.12 -10.97 5.69
CA LEU A 17 -1.27 -11.30 5.37
C LEU A 17 -1.53 -12.81 5.46
N VAL A 18 -0.61 -13.62 4.95
CA VAL A 18 -0.69 -15.10 5.05
C VAL A 18 -0.68 -15.55 6.51
N GLN A 19 0.18 -14.99 7.35
CA GLN A 19 0.18 -15.28 8.80
C GLN A 19 -1.12 -14.86 9.48
N GLN A 20 -1.79 -13.81 8.98
CA GLN A 20 -3.13 -13.41 9.41
C GLN A 20 -4.24 -14.30 8.83
N GLY A 21 -3.91 -15.39 8.13
CA GLY A 21 -4.86 -16.36 7.58
C GLY A 21 -5.53 -15.92 6.28
N TYR A 22 -4.91 -15.01 5.53
CA TYR A 22 -5.32 -14.70 4.17
C TYR A 22 -4.64 -15.64 3.16
N GLU A 23 -5.36 -15.98 2.10
CA GLU A 23 -4.79 -16.51 0.87
C GLU A 23 -4.48 -15.35 -0.08
N ILE A 24 -3.33 -15.37 -0.77
CA ILE A 24 -3.01 -14.37 -1.80
C ILE A 24 -3.55 -14.86 -3.13
N GLU A 25 -4.65 -14.28 -3.60
CA GLU A 25 -5.31 -14.64 -4.87
C GLU A 25 -4.51 -14.10 -6.07
N SER A 26 -4.01 -12.86 -5.97
CA SER A 26 -3.13 -12.26 -6.98
C SER A 26 -2.35 -11.07 -6.43
N TYR A 27 -1.28 -10.67 -7.12
CA TYR A 27 -0.50 -9.47 -6.83
C TYR A 27 0.20 -8.97 -8.10
N CYS A 28 0.53 -7.67 -8.13
CA CYS A 28 1.27 -7.06 -9.24
C CYS A 28 2.68 -6.66 -8.79
N LEU A 29 3.68 -6.98 -9.60
CA LEU A 29 5.04 -6.44 -9.46
C LEU A 29 5.45 -5.75 -10.76
N GLY A 30 6.34 -4.76 -10.65
CA GLY A 30 6.91 -4.10 -11.82
C GLY A 30 5.88 -3.27 -12.58
N GLN A 31 5.66 -3.55 -13.86
CA GLN A 31 4.72 -2.82 -14.72
C GLN A 31 3.40 -3.58 -14.97
N THR A 32 3.19 -4.69 -14.27
CA THR A 32 1.95 -5.46 -14.38
C THR A 32 0.77 -4.65 -13.88
N ARG A 33 -0.37 -4.73 -14.58
CA ARG A 33 -1.59 -3.99 -14.25
C ARG A 33 -2.55 -4.85 -13.44
N GLY A 34 -3.22 -4.21 -12.50
CA GLY A 34 -4.21 -4.84 -11.62
C GLY A 34 -4.22 -4.12 -10.27
N TYR A 35 -4.80 -4.77 -9.27
CA TYR A 35 -4.63 -4.38 -7.87
C TYR A 35 -3.26 -4.87 -7.38
N ASP A 36 -2.59 -4.08 -6.54
CA ASP A 36 -1.24 -4.41 -6.11
C ASP A 36 -1.22 -5.71 -5.30
N ILE A 37 -2.20 -5.91 -4.42
CA ILE A 37 -2.46 -7.20 -3.77
C ILE A 37 -3.98 -7.45 -3.70
N VAL A 38 -4.39 -8.68 -4.05
CA VAL A 38 -5.71 -9.23 -3.77
C VAL A 38 -5.55 -10.42 -2.85
N ALA A 39 -6.07 -10.29 -1.64
CA ALA A 39 -6.03 -11.32 -0.62
C ALA A 39 -7.46 -11.75 -0.21
N VAL A 40 -7.66 -13.01 0.17
CA VAL A 40 -8.98 -13.56 0.52
C VAL A 40 -8.93 -14.23 1.87
N LYS A 41 -9.92 -13.98 2.72
CA LYS A 41 -10.11 -14.70 3.99
C LYS A 41 -11.59 -14.91 4.23
N ASN A 42 -12.00 -16.16 4.47
CA ASN A 42 -13.40 -16.55 4.70
C ASN A 42 -14.36 -16.01 3.61
N GLY A 43 -13.97 -16.14 2.34
CA GLY A 43 -14.75 -15.67 1.19
C GLY A 43 -14.83 -14.14 1.02
N LYS A 44 -14.16 -13.35 1.87
CA LYS A 44 -14.11 -11.89 1.77
C LYS A 44 -12.77 -11.43 1.21
N LYS A 45 -12.81 -10.57 0.19
CA LYS A 45 -11.61 -9.96 -0.40
C LYS A 45 -11.07 -8.82 0.44
N LEU A 46 -9.76 -8.68 0.43
CA LEU A 46 -8.97 -7.52 0.85
C LEU A 46 -8.17 -7.07 -0.37
N LEU A 47 -8.48 -5.87 -0.88
CA LEU A 47 -7.77 -5.26 -2.00
C LEU A 47 -6.89 -4.13 -1.47
N ILE A 48 -5.61 -4.16 -1.82
CA ILE A 48 -4.61 -3.25 -1.27
C ILE A 48 -3.93 -2.51 -2.40
N GLU A 49 -3.91 -1.18 -2.33
CA GLU A 49 -3.01 -0.33 -3.10
C GLU A 49 -1.73 -0.12 -2.27
N VAL A 50 -0.59 -0.52 -2.80
CA VAL A 50 0.71 -0.39 -2.14
C VAL A 50 1.47 0.79 -2.75
N LYS A 51 2.25 1.49 -1.93
CA LYS A 51 3.12 2.57 -2.37
C LYS A 51 4.55 2.32 -1.90
N GLY A 52 5.52 2.91 -2.60
CA GLY A 52 6.94 2.88 -2.22
C GLY A 52 7.43 4.21 -1.68
N ALA A 53 8.58 4.20 -1.01
CA ALA A 53 9.30 5.41 -0.59
C ALA A 53 10.30 5.89 -1.66
N LYS A 54 10.59 5.02 -2.65
CA LYS A 54 11.35 5.34 -3.86
C LYS A 54 10.82 4.60 -5.07
N ALA A 55 11.17 5.11 -6.26
CA ALA A 55 10.86 4.45 -7.52
C ALA A 55 11.71 3.18 -7.71
N HIS A 56 11.20 2.22 -8.48
CA HIS A 56 12.00 1.10 -8.97
C HIS A 56 13.06 1.59 -9.97
N LYS A 57 14.20 0.89 -10.06
CA LYS A 57 15.26 1.20 -11.01
C LYS A 57 14.73 1.25 -12.45
N ASP A 58 13.82 0.36 -12.80
CA ASP A 58 13.26 0.25 -14.16
C ASP A 58 12.04 1.17 -14.39
N SER A 59 11.87 2.22 -13.58
CA SER A 59 10.81 3.20 -13.79
C SER A 59 11.01 3.94 -15.13
N PRO A 60 9.96 4.07 -15.96
CA PRO A 60 10.03 4.69 -17.29
C PRO A 60 10.14 6.23 -17.23
N THR A 61 10.13 6.82 -16.03
CA THR A 61 10.15 8.28 -15.83
C THR A 61 11.39 8.72 -15.05
N LYS A 62 11.70 10.02 -15.13
CA LYS A 62 12.92 10.63 -14.56
C LYS A 62 13.14 10.19 -13.12
N ARG A 63 14.23 9.44 -12.89
CA ARG A 63 14.60 8.88 -11.60
C ARG A 63 14.90 10.00 -10.60
N ARG A 64 14.22 9.97 -9.45
CA ARG A 64 14.66 10.64 -8.23
C ARG A 64 14.94 9.54 -7.21
N ASP A 65 16.01 9.70 -6.45
CA ASP A 65 16.44 8.65 -5.51
C ASP A 65 15.37 8.34 -4.47
N TYR A 66 14.62 9.37 -4.04
CA TYR A 66 13.56 9.27 -3.04
C TYR A 66 12.39 10.22 -3.36
N PHE A 67 11.19 9.90 -2.86
CA PHE A 67 10.04 10.79 -2.98
C PHE A 67 10.06 11.89 -1.91
N ASN A 68 9.83 13.13 -2.31
CA ASN A 68 9.63 14.24 -1.38
C ASN A 68 8.17 14.30 -0.88
N SER A 69 7.89 15.18 0.08
CA SER A 69 6.55 15.33 0.68
C SER A 69 5.45 15.63 -0.33
N GLY A 70 5.73 16.42 -1.38
CA GLY A 70 4.79 16.70 -2.45
C GLY A 70 4.43 15.43 -3.23
N GLN A 71 5.43 14.64 -3.63
CA GLN A 71 5.22 13.37 -4.33
C GLN A 71 4.49 12.36 -3.46
N ILE A 72 4.83 12.25 -2.18
CA ILE A 72 4.15 11.38 -1.22
C ILE A 72 2.65 11.74 -1.14
N LYS A 73 2.33 13.03 -1.02
CA LYS A 73 0.92 13.50 -0.99
C LYS A 73 0.20 13.25 -2.31
N THR A 74 0.85 13.50 -3.45
CA THR A 74 0.27 13.18 -4.77
C THR A 74 -0.01 11.68 -4.91
N HIS A 75 0.92 10.83 -4.49
CA HIS A 75 0.79 9.39 -4.55
C HIS A 75 -0.33 8.88 -3.64
N LEU A 76 -0.42 9.40 -2.42
CA LEU A 76 -1.53 9.09 -1.52
C LEU A 76 -2.87 9.55 -2.09
N GLY A 77 -2.97 10.77 -2.63
CA GLY A 77 -4.19 11.26 -3.25
C GLY A 77 -4.69 10.34 -4.37
N LYS A 78 -3.78 9.88 -5.24
CA LYS A 78 -4.11 8.89 -6.28
C LYS A 78 -4.55 7.54 -5.69
N ALA A 79 -3.88 7.06 -4.65
CA ALA A 79 -4.23 5.82 -3.97
C ALA A 79 -5.62 5.89 -3.32
N ILE A 80 -5.99 7.02 -2.73
CA ILE A 80 -7.33 7.25 -2.15
C ILE A 80 -8.40 7.17 -3.23
N ILE A 81 -8.23 7.85 -4.37
CA ILE A 81 -9.20 7.80 -5.47
C ILE A 81 -9.39 6.37 -5.96
N LYS A 82 -8.30 5.65 -6.24
CA LYS A 82 -8.37 4.22 -6.61
C LYS A 82 -9.08 3.36 -5.58
N CYS A 83 -8.82 3.59 -4.29
CA CYS A 83 -9.49 2.84 -3.21
C CYS A 83 -11.00 3.09 -3.21
N LEU A 84 -11.44 4.34 -3.45
CA LEU A 84 -12.86 4.67 -3.55
C LEU A 84 -13.50 4.03 -4.79
N GLU A 85 -12.84 4.07 -5.95
CA GLU A 85 -13.28 3.35 -7.16
C GLU A 85 -13.39 1.84 -6.91
N THR A 86 -12.39 1.26 -6.22
CA THR A 86 -12.38 -0.16 -5.85
C THR A 86 -13.52 -0.49 -4.91
N LYS A 87 -13.83 0.39 -3.94
CA LYS A 87 -14.94 0.22 -3.01
C LYS A 87 -16.29 0.23 -3.73
N VAL A 88 -16.44 1.04 -4.78
CA VAL A 88 -17.63 1.04 -5.65
C VAL A 88 -17.73 -0.27 -6.43
N ALA A 89 -16.63 -0.75 -7.01
CA ALA A 89 -16.60 -1.99 -7.79
C ALA A 89 -16.77 -3.27 -6.92
N PHE A 90 -16.31 -3.23 -5.67
CA PHE A 90 -16.31 -4.36 -4.72
C PHE A 90 -16.89 -3.94 -3.37
N PRO A 91 -18.22 -3.69 -3.27
CA PRO A 91 -18.84 -3.11 -2.08
C PRO A 91 -18.72 -3.96 -0.81
N ASN A 92 -18.49 -5.27 -0.96
CA ASN A 92 -18.33 -6.21 0.16
C ASN A 92 -16.87 -6.47 0.53
N ALA A 93 -15.92 -5.90 -0.20
CA ALA A 93 -14.50 -6.11 0.06
C ALA A 93 -13.96 -5.14 1.11
N LYS A 94 -12.91 -5.57 1.81
CA LYS A 94 -12.05 -4.68 2.59
C LYS A 94 -11.10 -3.98 1.65
N ILE A 95 -10.86 -2.69 1.88
CA ILE A 95 -9.98 -1.87 1.07
C ILE A 95 -8.87 -1.34 1.97
N ALA A 96 -7.63 -1.36 1.47
CA ALA A 96 -6.49 -0.85 2.21
C ALA A 96 -5.47 -0.12 1.33
N ILE A 97 -4.67 0.71 1.99
CA ILE A 97 -3.45 1.29 1.44
C ILE A 97 -2.27 0.79 2.28
N ALA A 98 -1.13 0.49 1.64
CA ALA A 98 0.10 0.15 2.35
C ALA A 98 1.23 1.11 1.99
N HIS A 99 1.98 1.55 3.00
CA HIS A 99 3.19 2.36 2.83
C HIS A 99 4.36 1.77 3.61
N PRO A 100 5.60 2.05 3.20
CA PRO A 100 6.77 1.79 4.02
C PRO A 100 6.71 2.56 5.34
N GLU A 101 7.18 1.93 6.41
CA GLU A 101 7.53 2.60 7.65
C GLU A 101 8.78 3.46 7.42
N ASP A 102 8.56 4.69 6.96
CA ASP A 102 9.60 5.66 6.61
C ASP A 102 9.29 7.01 7.24
N GLU A 103 10.30 7.64 7.85
CA GLU A 103 10.14 8.90 8.58
C GLU A 103 9.53 10.03 7.73
N GLN A 104 9.93 10.15 6.46
CA GLN A 104 9.42 11.21 5.59
C GLN A 104 7.97 10.95 5.19
N ILE A 105 7.60 9.68 4.97
CA ILE A 105 6.22 9.30 4.72
C ILE A 105 5.37 9.56 5.97
N ARG A 106 5.81 9.06 7.14
CA ARG A 106 5.14 9.31 8.43
C ARG A 106 4.88 10.80 8.64
N LYS A 107 5.91 11.64 8.51
CA LYS A 107 5.79 13.09 8.65
C LYS A 107 4.81 13.71 7.64
N ALA A 108 4.74 13.17 6.43
CA ALA A 108 3.91 13.75 5.37
C ALA A 108 2.44 13.37 5.47
N ILE A 109 2.11 12.15 5.92
CA ILE A 109 0.75 11.59 5.80
C ILE A 109 0.19 10.90 7.04
N ALA A 110 0.98 10.60 8.08
CA ALA A 110 0.49 9.81 9.22
C ALA A 110 -0.72 10.46 9.92
N SER A 111 -0.72 11.79 10.04
CA SER A 111 -1.79 12.53 10.72
C SER A 111 -3.16 12.44 10.04
N ILE A 112 -3.23 12.07 8.76
CA ILE A 112 -4.50 11.96 8.02
C ILE A 112 -5.01 10.53 7.90
N ILE A 113 -4.20 9.52 8.26
CA ILE A 113 -4.59 8.11 8.15
C ILE A 113 -5.82 7.76 9.00
N PRO A 114 -5.99 8.28 10.24
CA PRO A 114 -7.20 8.03 11.01
C PRO A 114 -8.49 8.49 10.31
N GLU A 115 -8.44 9.54 9.49
CA GLU A 115 -9.60 9.99 8.70
C GLU A 115 -9.90 9.03 7.53
N LEU A 116 -8.88 8.41 6.93
CA LEU A 116 -9.05 7.37 5.91
C LEU A 116 -9.71 6.11 6.50
N ASN A 117 -9.34 5.75 7.73
CA ASN A 117 -9.96 4.63 8.45
C ASN A 117 -11.46 4.84 8.65
N LYS A 118 -11.90 6.06 8.97
CA LYS A 118 -13.34 6.39 9.14
C LYS A 118 -14.16 6.19 7.87
N ILE A 119 -13.57 6.39 6.69
CA ILE A 119 -14.23 6.12 5.41
C ILE A 119 -14.04 4.67 4.92
N GLY A 120 -13.48 3.81 5.76
CA GLY A 120 -13.33 2.37 5.52
C GLY A 120 -12.15 1.97 4.66
N ILE A 121 -11.10 2.82 4.59
CA ILE A 121 -9.82 2.49 3.94
C ILE A 121 -8.80 2.22 5.04
N GLN A 122 -8.43 0.96 5.21
CA GLN A 122 -7.42 0.55 6.20
C GLN A 122 -6.02 0.98 5.76
N HIS A 123 -5.09 1.13 6.70
CA HIS A 123 -3.71 1.46 6.37
C HIS A 123 -2.68 0.56 7.05
N TYR A 124 -1.75 0.02 6.25
CA TYR A 124 -0.63 -0.78 6.71
C TYR A 124 0.69 0.00 6.61
N TRP A 125 1.44 0.00 7.71
CA TRP A 125 2.84 0.40 7.76
C TRP A 125 3.73 -0.84 7.66
N VAL A 126 4.59 -0.88 6.65
CA VAL A 126 5.44 -2.04 6.34
C VAL A 126 6.90 -1.68 6.62
N ASN A 127 7.49 -2.29 7.63
CA ASN A 127 8.89 -2.07 7.99
C ASN A 127 9.82 -2.91 7.12
N ALA A 128 11.06 -2.45 6.92
CA ALA A 128 12.07 -3.15 6.12
C ALA A 128 12.43 -4.55 6.68
N ASN A 129 12.21 -4.78 7.97
CA ASN A 129 12.40 -6.09 8.61
C ASN A 129 11.19 -7.04 8.43
N GLY A 130 10.14 -6.64 7.69
CA GLY A 130 8.93 -7.43 7.47
C GLY A 130 7.87 -7.30 8.57
N THR A 131 8.12 -6.52 9.63
CA THR A 131 7.09 -6.19 10.62
C THR A 131 6.05 -5.28 9.97
N VAL A 132 4.77 -5.59 10.17
CA VAL A 132 3.66 -4.80 9.65
C VAL A 132 2.78 -4.33 10.80
N THR A 133 2.40 -3.05 10.78
CA THR A 133 1.45 -2.46 11.73
C THR A 133 0.22 -1.96 10.99
N LEU A 134 -0.97 -2.34 11.45
CA LEU A 134 -2.22 -1.76 11.00
C LEU A 134 -2.47 -0.47 11.79
N GLU A 135 -2.58 0.67 11.12
CA GLU A 135 -2.93 1.95 11.75
C GLU A 135 -4.40 1.93 12.18
N LYS A 136 -4.66 2.37 13.42
CA LYS A 136 -5.99 2.35 14.02
C LYS A 136 -6.72 3.67 13.81
#